data_AF-R7N418-F1
#
_entry.id   AF-R7N418-F1
#
_cell.length_a   1.000
_cell.length_b   1.000
_cell.length_c   1.000
_cell.angle_alpha   90.00
_cell.angle_beta   90.00
_cell.angle_gamma   90.00
#
_symmetry.space_group_name_H-M   'P 1'
#
loop_
_entity.id
_entity.type
_entity.pdbx_description
1 polymer ?
#
loop_
_entity_poly.entity_id
_entity_poly.type
_entity_poly.pdbx_seq_one_letter_code
_entity_poly.pdbx_strand_id
1 'polypeptide(L)'
;MLTATSNVKITESGAQVCGLKEGDQLTLSQALHLLLINSANDAAVLIAEGVGGSVENFCEMMNEEALALGATNSHFVNPHGLTDDNHYTTVYDMYLIMNEAIKFEVFREIIHMDSYTTVYHDKNGAEKEITVNSTNYYFIGKADPPSGITILGGKTGTTDAAGHCLVLLSRDTQNKPYISVIMRSDARENLYISMSELLAQIGN
;
A
#
# COMPACT_ATOMS: atom_id res chain seq x y z
N MET A 1 -20.48 -5.75 -3.61
CA MET A 1 -19.61 -6.94 -3.75
C MET A 1 -18.78 -6.73 -5.00
N LEU A 2 -17.49 -7.00 -4.96
CA LEU A 2 -16.60 -6.98 -6.13
C LEU A 2 -16.48 -8.41 -6.65
N THR A 3 -16.40 -8.58 -7.96
CA THR A 3 -16.18 -9.88 -8.61
C THR A 3 -14.92 -9.81 -9.44
N ALA A 4 -13.96 -10.68 -9.18
CA ALA A 4 -12.70 -10.73 -9.90
C ALA A 4 -12.93 -11.13 -11.36
N THR A 5 -12.40 -10.33 -12.30
CA THR A 5 -12.29 -10.72 -13.71
C THR A 5 -11.03 -11.56 -13.93
N SER A 6 -10.76 -11.97 -15.17
CA SER A 6 -9.49 -12.61 -15.51
C SER A 6 -8.26 -11.71 -15.30
N ASN A 7 -8.43 -10.39 -15.19
CA ASN A 7 -7.33 -9.43 -15.08
C ASN A 7 -6.63 -9.45 -13.71
N VAL A 8 -7.23 -10.05 -12.68
CA VAL A 8 -6.56 -10.26 -11.39
C VAL A 8 -5.35 -11.20 -11.49
N LYS A 9 -5.20 -11.90 -12.63
CA LYS A 9 -4.05 -12.77 -12.89
C LYS A 9 -2.78 -11.95 -13.19
N ILE A 10 -2.00 -11.68 -12.15
CA ILE A 10 -0.67 -11.07 -12.26
C ILE A 10 0.37 -12.14 -12.61
N THR A 11 1.20 -11.88 -13.63
CA THR A 11 2.22 -12.84 -14.13
C THR A 11 3.66 -12.35 -13.98
N GLU A 12 3.85 -11.09 -13.56
CA GLU A 12 5.17 -10.53 -13.32
C GLU A 12 5.88 -11.27 -12.18
N SER A 13 7.14 -11.64 -12.40
CA SER A 13 7.92 -12.36 -11.40
C SER A 13 8.21 -11.46 -10.19
N GLY A 14 8.08 -12.01 -8.99
CA GLY A 14 8.27 -11.23 -7.76
C GLY A 14 7.08 -10.35 -7.36
N ALA A 15 6.01 -10.29 -8.17
CA ALA A 15 4.79 -9.60 -7.80
C ALA A 15 4.15 -10.23 -6.54
N GLN A 16 3.78 -9.38 -5.60
CA GLN A 16 3.10 -9.78 -4.38
C GLN A 16 1.60 -9.94 -4.68
N VAL A 17 1.05 -11.13 -4.46
CA VAL A 17 -0.36 -11.46 -4.71
C VAL A 17 -0.94 -12.24 -3.54
N CYS A 18 -2.25 -12.19 -3.38
CA CYS A 18 -2.98 -12.98 -2.38
C CYS A 18 -3.70 -14.22 -2.99
N GLY A 19 -3.61 -14.39 -4.31
CA GLY A 19 -4.01 -15.60 -5.03
C GLY A 19 -5.46 -15.60 -5.50
N LEU A 20 -6.04 -14.42 -5.75
CA LEU A 20 -7.39 -14.29 -6.30
C LEU A 20 -7.50 -14.93 -7.68
N LYS A 21 -8.68 -15.45 -7.98
CA LYS A 21 -9.02 -16.09 -9.25
C LYS A 21 -10.26 -15.44 -9.86
N GLU A 22 -10.38 -15.57 -11.17
CA GLU A 22 -11.58 -15.13 -11.89
C GLU A 22 -12.85 -15.74 -11.27
N GLY A 23 -13.82 -14.87 -10.98
CA GLY A 23 -15.09 -15.18 -10.35
C GLY A 23 -15.08 -15.16 -8.83
N ASP A 24 -13.93 -14.99 -8.17
CA ASP A 24 -13.88 -14.78 -6.72
C ASP A 24 -14.60 -13.48 -6.34
N GLN A 25 -15.33 -13.51 -5.22
CA GLN A 25 -16.18 -12.41 -4.75
C GLN A 25 -15.76 -11.93 -3.37
N LEU A 26 -15.36 -10.66 -3.30
CA LEU A 26 -14.89 -9.99 -2.09
C LEU A 26 -15.66 -8.69 -1.86
N THR A 27 -15.86 -8.30 -0.61
CA THR A 27 -16.27 -6.93 -0.30
C THR A 27 -15.10 -5.96 -0.57
N LEU A 28 -15.41 -4.68 -0.83
CA LEU A 28 -14.38 -3.65 -1.00
C LEU A 28 -13.49 -3.54 0.26
N SER A 29 -14.08 -3.67 1.45
CA SER A 29 -13.32 -3.68 2.71
C SER A 29 -12.29 -4.81 2.74
N GLN A 30 -12.70 -6.05 2.41
CA GLN A 30 -11.76 -7.18 2.35
C GLN A 30 -10.63 -6.94 1.34
N ALA A 31 -10.96 -6.47 0.13
CA ALA A 31 -9.96 -6.18 -0.88
C ALA A 31 -8.99 -5.08 -0.43
N LEU A 32 -9.47 -4.02 0.23
CA LEU A 32 -8.64 -2.94 0.76
C LEU A 32 -7.67 -3.44 1.84
N HIS A 33 -8.11 -4.32 2.74
CA HIS A 33 -7.22 -4.91 3.75
C HIS A 33 -6.12 -5.74 3.08
N LEU A 34 -6.46 -6.59 2.11
CA LEU A 34 -5.49 -7.40 1.37
C LEU A 34 -4.47 -6.51 0.62
N LEU A 35 -4.92 -5.43 -0.02
CA LEU A 35 -4.06 -4.47 -0.70
C LEU A 35 -3.12 -3.74 0.27
N LEU A 36 -3.66 -3.12 1.32
CA LEU A 36 -2.88 -2.22 2.17
C LEU A 36 -1.92 -2.96 3.10
N ILE A 37 -2.32 -4.12 3.63
CA ILE A 37 -1.51 -4.90 4.57
C ILE A 37 -0.45 -5.71 3.81
N ASN A 38 -0.87 -6.45 2.79
CA ASN A 38 0.01 -7.39 2.09
C ASN A 38 0.66 -6.82 0.83
N SER A 39 0.18 -5.69 0.30
CA SER A 39 0.54 -5.25 -1.06
C SER A 39 0.04 -6.19 -2.17
N ALA A 40 -1.13 -6.80 -1.99
CA ALA A 40 -1.66 -7.75 -2.96
C ALA A 40 -2.08 -7.04 -4.27
N ASN A 41 -1.30 -7.27 -5.34
CA ASN A 41 -1.49 -6.63 -6.64
C ASN A 41 -2.79 -7.08 -7.34
N ASP A 42 -3.17 -8.33 -7.16
CA ASP A 42 -4.43 -8.90 -7.64
C ASP A 42 -5.65 -8.24 -6.96
N ALA A 43 -5.56 -7.94 -5.66
CA ALA A 43 -6.57 -7.16 -4.96
C ALA A 43 -6.63 -5.69 -5.46
N ALA A 44 -5.49 -5.10 -5.85
CA ALA A 44 -5.47 -3.77 -6.46
C ALA A 44 -6.24 -3.72 -7.78
N VAL A 45 -6.06 -4.72 -8.64
CA VAL A 45 -6.82 -4.84 -9.90
C VAL A 45 -8.31 -5.04 -9.63
N LEU A 46 -8.66 -5.91 -8.68
CA LEU A 46 -10.06 -6.11 -8.28
C LEU A 46 -10.73 -4.80 -7.83
N ILE A 47 -10.03 -3.99 -7.02
CA ILE A 47 -10.52 -2.68 -6.57
C ILE A 47 -10.68 -1.73 -7.76
N ALA A 48 -9.66 -1.66 -8.62
CA ALA A 48 -9.64 -0.78 -9.77
C ALA A 48 -10.83 -1.03 -10.72
N GLU A 49 -11.04 -2.28 -11.11
CA GLU A 49 -12.18 -2.66 -11.95
C GLU A 49 -13.52 -2.49 -11.23
N GLY A 50 -13.57 -2.79 -9.93
CA GLY A 50 -14.77 -2.66 -9.12
C GLY A 50 -15.23 -1.22 -8.90
N VAL A 51 -14.30 -0.27 -8.87
CA VAL A 51 -14.58 1.16 -8.61
C VAL A 51 -14.61 1.97 -9.91
N GLY A 52 -13.62 1.81 -10.77
CA GLY A 52 -13.48 2.55 -12.03
C GLY A 52 -14.13 1.89 -13.24
N GLY A 53 -14.62 0.65 -13.10
CA GLY A 53 -15.18 -0.15 -14.21
C GLY A 53 -14.12 -0.80 -15.11
N SER A 54 -12.91 -0.23 -15.16
CA SER A 54 -11.71 -0.84 -15.73
C SER A 54 -10.46 -0.33 -15.02
N VAL A 55 -9.32 -0.98 -15.25
CA VAL A 55 -8.03 -0.52 -14.70
C VAL A 55 -7.66 0.85 -15.27
N GLU A 56 -7.88 1.07 -16.56
CA GLU A 56 -7.56 2.32 -17.26
C GLU A 56 -8.34 3.50 -16.66
N ASN A 57 -9.66 3.36 -16.54
CA ASN A 57 -10.51 4.40 -15.94
C ASN A 57 -10.12 4.68 -14.48
N PHE A 58 -9.79 3.64 -13.71
CA PHE A 58 -9.34 3.83 -12.34
C PHE A 58 -8.00 4.59 -12.28
N CYS A 59 -7.10 4.35 -13.22
CA CYS A 59 -5.85 5.10 -13.32
C CYS A 59 -6.10 6.56 -13.72
N GLU A 60 -7.07 6.85 -14.58
CA GLU A 60 -7.53 8.23 -14.85
C GLU A 60 -7.98 8.90 -13.55
N MET A 61 -8.83 8.24 -12.76
CA MET A 61 -9.26 8.73 -11.44
C MET A 61 -8.08 8.95 -10.48
N MET A 62 -7.09 8.04 -10.46
CA MET A 62 -5.88 8.21 -9.64
C MET A 62 -5.09 9.46 -10.04
N ASN A 63 -4.96 9.73 -11.35
CA ASN A 63 -4.26 10.91 -11.85
C ASN A 63 -5.04 12.22 -11.58
N GLU A 64 -6.37 12.19 -11.71
CA GLU A 64 -7.24 13.32 -11.36
C GLU A 64 -7.13 13.67 -9.87
N GLU A 65 -7.17 12.66 -9.00
CA GLU A 65 -7.00 12.85 -7.55
C GLU A 65 -5.60 13.38 -7.23
N ALA A 66 -4.54 12.81 -7.83
CA ALA A 66 -3.17 13.28 -7.64
C ALA A 66 -3.03 14.76 -8.01
N LEU A 67 -3.61 15.18 -9.14
CA LEU A 67 -3.63 16.57 -9.57
C LEU A 67 -4.39 17.45 -8.57
N ALA A 68 -5.55 17.01 -8.07
CA ALA A 68 -6.35 17.73 -7.09
C ALA A 68 -5.60 17.95 -5.76
N LEU A 69 -4.76 16.99 -5.36
CA LEU A 69 -3.90 17.08 -4.17
C LEU A 69 -2.63 17.92 -4.40
N GLY A 70 -2.35 18.33 -5.64
CA GLY A 70 -1.13 19.04 -6.02
C GLY A 70 0.08 18.15 -6.28
N ALA A 71 -0.09 16.83 -6.31
CA ALA A 71 0.91 15.83 -6.68
C ALA A 71 1.17 15.82 -8.20
N THR A 72 1.63 16.96 -8.71
CA THR A 72 1.76 17.28 -10.14
C THR A 72 2.98 16.66 -10.83
N ASN A 73 3.88 16.02 -10.06
CA ASN A 73 5.05 15.31 -10.57
C ASN A 73 4.85 13.79 -10.50
N SER A 74 3.59 13.35 -10.58
CA SER A 74 3.18 11.95 -10.52
C SER A 74 2.34 11.59 -11.74
N HIS A 75 2.47 10.34 -12.17
CA HIS A 75 1.61 9.73 -13.17
C HIS A 75 1.41 8.26 -12.85
N PHE A 76 0.17 7.81 -12.85
CA PHE A 76 -0.22 6.44 -12.49
C PHE A 76 -0.89 5.77 -13.68
N VAL A 77 -0.37 4.61 -14.08
CA VAL A 77 -0.89 3.82 -15.22
C VAL A 77 -1.34 2.41 -14.81
N ASN A 78 -1.19 2.07 -13.53
CA ASN A 78 -1.68 0.82 -12.95
C ASN A 78 -1.99 1.03 -11.45
N PRO A 79 -2.78 0.15 -10.81
CA PRO A 79 -3.24 0.36 -9.44
C PRO A 79 -2.29 -0.19 -8.35
N HIS A 80 -1.18 -0.82 -8.75
CA HIS A 80 -0.34 -1.64 -7.86
C HIS A 80 1.13 -1.22 -7.79
N GLY A 81 1.62 -0.38 -8.70
CA GLY A 81 3.00 0.12 -8.71
C GLY A 81 4.04 -0.83 -9.31
N LEU A 82 3.62 -1.91 -10.00
CA LEU A 82 4.51 -2.65 -10.91
C LEU A 82 5.08 -1.71 -11.98
N THR A 83 6.29 -2.03 -12.43
CA THR A 83 7.14 -1.10 -13.18
C THR A 83 6.55 -0.79 -14.55
N ASP A 84 6.41 0.50 -14.83
CA ASP A 84 6.12 1.04 -16.16
C ASP A 84 6.81 2.41 -16.26
N ASP A 85 7.38 2.75 -17.42
CA ASP A 85 8.12 4.00 -17.61
C ASP A 85 7.23 5.26 -17.42
N ASN A 86 5.92 5.11 -17.61
CA ASN A 86 4.94 6.16 -17.37
C ASN A 86 4.35 6.10 -15.95
N HIS A 87 4.77 5.14 -15.11
CA HIS A 87 4.36 5.06 -13.70
C HIS A 87 5.42 5.67 -12.78
N TYR A 88 5.17 6.88 -12.28
CA TYR A 88 6.14 7.58 -11.44
C TYR A 88 5.48 8.52 -10.43
N THR A 89 6.26 8.89 -9.42
CA THR A 89 5.90 9.87 -8.40
C THR A 89 7.16 10.45 -7.78
N THR A 90 7.03 11.41 -6.87
CA THR A 90 8.14 11.98 -6.10
C THR A 90 7.92 11.78 -4.60
N VAL A 91 8.99 11.97 -3.83
CA VAL A 91 8.93 11.92 -2.35
C VAL A 91 7.90 12.92 -1.80
N TYR A 92 7.85 14.13 -2.36
CA TYR A 92 6.91 15.17 -1.92
C TYR A 92 5.47 14.86 -2.31
N ASP A 93 5.25 14.38 -3.53
CA ASP A 93 3.92 13.97 -3.99
C ASP A 93 3.36 12.81 -3.17
N MET A 94 4.20 11.83 -2.82
CA MET A 94 3.81 10.73 -1.93
C MET A 94 3.46 11.21 -0.52
N TYR A 95 4.15 12.25 -0.02
CA TYR A 95 3.76 12.92 1.23
C TYR A 95 2.36 13.53 1.12
N LEU A 96 2.04 14.23 0.02
CA LEU A 96 0.72 14.84 -0.19
C LEU A 96 -0.38 13.76 -0.23
N ILE A 97 -0.14 12.67 -0.97
CA ILE A 97 -1.07 11.53 -1.07
C ILE A 97 -1.31 10.91 0.32
N MET A 98 -0.24 10.61 1.06
CA MET A 98 -0.37 10.05 2.41
C MET A 98 -1.08 11.03 3.35
N ASN A 99 -0.78 12.32 3.27
CA ASN A 99 -1.38 13.36 4.10
C ASN A 99 -2.90 13.50 3.87
N GLU A 100 -3.38 13.26 2.66
CA GLU A 100 -4.82 13.13 2.40
C GLU A 100 -5.36 11.80 2.95
N ALA A 101 -4.72 10.68 2.62
CA ALA A 101 -5.19 9.34 2.97
C ALA A 101 -5.37 9.15 4.49
N ILE A 102 -4.49 9.71 5.32
CA ILE A 102 -4.59 9.59 6.79
C ILE A 102 -5.79 10.31 7.40
N LYS A 103 -6.49 11.18 6.65
CA LYS A 103 -7.73 11.79 7.12
C LYS A 103 -8.87 10.77 7.23
N PHE A 104 -8.79 9.68 6.47
CA PHE A 104 -9.76 8.59 6.50
C PHE A 104 -9.44 7.63 7.66
N GLU A 105 -10.37 7.49 8.60
CA GLU A 105 -10.20 6.61 9.77
C GLU A 105 -9.97 5.15 9.35
N VAL A 106 -10.77 4.63 8.43
CA VAL A 106 -10.62 3.27 7.90
C VAL A 106 -9.23 3.02 7.30
N PHE A 107 -8.63 4.01 6.63
CA PHE A 107 -7.28 3.87 6.09
C PHE A 107 -6.27 3.73 7.23
N ARG A 108 -6.34 4.61 8.25
CA ARG A 108 -5.47 4.56 9.43
C ARG A 108 -5.57 3.24 10.18
N GLU A 109 -6.79 2.72 10.34
CA GLU A 109 -7.01 1.42 11.00
C GLU A 109 -6.31 0.29 10.25
N ILE A 110 -6.48 0.20 8.93
CA ILE A 110 -5.93 -0.89 8.13
C ILE A 110 -4.40 -0.86 8.12
N ILE A 111 -3.79 0.31 7.90
CA ILE A 111 -2.31 0.42 7.81
C ILE A 111 -1.60 0.19 9.16
N HIS A 112 -2.34 0.16 10.28
CA HIS A 112 -1.83 -0.17 11.61
C HIS A 112 -1.80 -1.68 11.90
N MET A 113 -2.48 -2.49 11.09
CA MET A 113 -2.61 -3.93 11.32
C MET A 113 -1.30 -4.67 11.00
N ASP A 114 -0.95 -5.63 11.85
CA ASP A 114 0.15 -6.57 11.63
C ASP A 114 -0.26 -7.75 10.73
N SER A 115 -1.55 -8.09 10.73
CA SER A 115 -2.14 -9.22 10.01
C SER A 115 -3.64 -9.00 9.78
N TYR A 116 -4.19 -9.74 8.81
CA TYR A 116 -5.63 -9.75 8.56
C TYR A 116 -6.07 -11.10 8.02
N THR A 117 -7.13 -11.65 8.62
CA THR A 117 -7.78 -12.89 8.21
C THR A 117 -9.21 -12.60 7.78
N THR A 118 -9.63 -13.17 6.66
CA THR A 118 -11.01 -13.04 6.18
C THR A 118 -11.45 -14.24 5.36
N VAL A 119 -12.76 -14.35 5.15
CA VAL A 119 -13.39 -15.37 4.31
C VAL A 119 -14.11 -14.69 3.16
N TYR A 120 -13.78 -15.10 1.93
CA TYR A 120 -14.45 -14.68 0.70
C TYR A 120 -15.07 -15.87 -0.01
N HIS A 121 -15.76 -15.65 -1.13
CA HIS A 121 -16.42 -16.73 -1.87
C HIS A 121 -15.76 -16.93 -3.23
N ASP A 122 -15.54 -18.17 -3.64
CA ASP A 122 -15.13 -18.48 -5.01
C ASP A 122 -16.29 -18.33 -6.01
N LYS A 123 -16.00 -18.53 -7.30
CA LYS A 123 -16.99 -18.45 -8.38
C LYS A 123 -18.21 -19.36 -8.22
N ASN A 124 -18.09 -20.46 -7.45
CA ASN A 124 -19.17 -21.41 -7.19
C ASN A 124 -19.90 -21.12 -5.87
N GLY A 125 -19.51 -20.06 -5.16
CA GLY A 125 -20.05 -19.71 -3.84
C GLY A 125 -19.46 -20.50 -2.70
N ALA A 126 -18.33 -21.21 -2.89
CA ALA A 126 -17.65 -21.88 -1.78
C ALA A 126 -16.79 -20.90 -0.99
N GLU A 127 -16.81 -21.01 0.34
CA GLU A 127 -15.98 -20.18 1.22
C GLU A 127 -14.48 -20.46 1.04
N LYS A 128 -13.70 -19.38 1.06
CA LYS A 128 -12.25 -19.35 0.94
C LYS A 128 -11.69 -18.46 2.04
N GLU A 129 -11.00 -19.07 3.00
CA GLU A 129 -10.25 -18.32 4.01
C GLU A 129 -8.91 -17.86 3.45
N ILE A 130 -8.51 -16.64 3.80
CA ILE A 130 -7.18 -16.10 3.54
C ILE A 130 -6.67 -15.34 4.76
N THR A 131 -5.38 -15.51 5.06
CA THR A 131 -4.65 -14.72 6.04
C THR A 131 -3.46 -14.07 5.37
N VAL A 132 -3.28 -12.77 5.59
CA VAL A 132 -2.11 -12.02 5.13
C VAL A 132 -1.42 -11.32 6.29
N ASN A 133 -0.12 -11.07 6.14
CA ASN A 133 0.68 -10.33 7.11
C ASN A 133 1.16 -9.02 6.51
N SER A 134 1.40 -8.04 7.38
CA SER A 134 1.97 -6.75 7.04
C SER A 134 3.35 -6.92 6.41
N THR A 135 3.61 -6.09 5.40
CA THR A 135 4.92 -6.03 4.74
C THR A 135 5.91 -5.10 5.45
N ASN A 136 5.45 -4.35 6.44
CA ASN A 136 6.25 -3.35 7.14
C ASN A 136 6.98 -3.95 8.34
N TYR A 137 8.32 -3.84 8.36
CA TYR A 137 9.19 -4.53 9.31
C TYR A 137 9.00 -4.07 10.76
N TYR A 138 8.50 -2.84 11.00
CA TYR A 138 8.15 -2.38 12.34
C TYR A 138 6.94 -3.14 12.92
N PHE A 139 6.02 -3.63 12.09
CA PHE A 139 4.82 -4.36 12.56
C PHE A 139 5.04 -5.87 12.68
N ILE A 140 6.05 -6.42 11.98
CA ILE A 140 6.35 -7.86 12.01
C ILE A 140 7.62 -8.20 12.79
N GLY A 141 8.10 -7.28 13.65
CA GLY A 141 9.22 -7.51 14.55
C GLY A 141 10.58 -7.70 13.86
N LYS A 142 10.75 -7.12 12.67
CA LYS A 142 12.02 -7.15 11.91
C LYS A 142 12.81 -5.84 11.98
N ALA A 143 12.22 -4.79 12.54
CA ALA A 143 12.88 -3.52 12.83
C ALA A 143 12.23 -2.90 14.08
N ASP A 144 13.02 -2.18 14.87
CA ASP A 144 12.54 -1.47 16.06
C ASP A 144 12.51 0.04 15.79
N PRO A 145 11.41 0.75 16.15
CA PRO A 145 11.39 2.20 16.07
C PRO A 145 12.34 2.81 17.12
N PRO A 146 12.91 4.00 16.84
CA PRO A 146 13.73 4.70 17.82
C PRO A 146 12.91 5.10 19.06
N SER A 147 13.61 5.31 20.17
CA SER A 147 12.99 5.73 21.43
C SER A 147 12.17 7.01 21.26
N GLY A 148 11.01 7.07 21.91
CA GLY A 148 10.12 8.23 21.86
C GLY A 148 9.27 8.33 20.60
N ILE A 149 9.39 7.39 19.66
CA ILE A 149 8.58 7.33 18.44
C ILE A 149 7.64 6.14 18.47
N THR A 150 6.38 6.38 18.16
CA THR A 150 5.37 5.32 17.94
C THR A 150 5.03 5.26 16.46
N ILE A 151 5.16 4.09 15.84
CA ILE A 151 4.70 3.85 14.46
C ILE A 151 3.20 3.62 14.47
N LEU A 152 2.47 4.37 13.64
CA LEU A 152 1.02 4.28 13.52
C LEU A 152 0.58 3.56 12.25
N GLY A 153 1.42 3.52 11.22
CA GLY A 153 1.11 2.80 10.00
C GLY A 153 2.06 3.16 8.87
N GLY A 154 1.92 2.49 7.74
CA GLY A 154 2.65 2.87 6.53
C GLY A 154 2.48 1.87 5.40
N LYS A 155 3.04 2.20 4.25
CA LYS A 155 3.00 1.33 3.07
C LYS A 155 4.40 1.14 2.51
N THR A 156 4.78 -0.13 2.33
CA THR A 156 6.02 -0.50 1.64
C THR A 156 5.79 -0.67 0.14
N GLY A 157 6.84 -0.50 -0.65
CA GLY A 157 6.87 -0.85 -2.07
C GLY A 157 8.24 -1.38 -2.48
N THR A 158 8.28 -2.28 -3.45
CA THR A 158 9.54 -2.80 -4.00
C THR A 158 9.34 -3.26 -5.44
N THR A 159 10.19 -2.75 -6.34
CA THR A 159 10.44 -3.32 -7.67
C THR A 159 11.93 -3.15 -7.98
N ASP A 160 12.45 -3.88 -8.97
CA ASP A 160 13.86 -3.75 -9.37
C ASP A 160 14.19 -2.31 -9.82
N ALA A 161 13.25 -1.63 -10.48
CA ALA A 161 13.44 -0.25 -10.95
C ALA A 161 13.27 0.80 -9.84
N ALA A 162 12.33 0.58 -8.91
CA ALA A 162 12.02 1.52 -7.85
C ALA A 162 12.92 1.38 -6.62
N GLY A 163 13.64 0.26 -6.48
CA GLY A 163 14.29 -0.12 -5.23
C GLY A 163 13.27 -0.34 -4.12
N HIS A 164 13.70 -0.21 -2.87
CA HIS A 164 12.82 -0.32 -1.71
C HIS A 164 12.33 1.05 -1.25
N CYS A 165 11.01 1.18 -1.11
CA CYS A 165 10.32 2.40 -0.71
C CYS A 165 9.46 2.19 0.54
N LEU A 166 9.32 3.23 1.36
CA LEU A 166 8.44 3.26 2.53
C LEU A 166 7.92 4.69 2.75
N VAL A 167 6.59 4.80 2.86
CA VAL A 167 5.91 5.94 3.47
C VAL A 167 5.32 5.52 4.81
N LEU A 168 5.58 6.29 5.85
CA LEU A 168 5.30 5.92 7.24
C LEU A 168 4.62 7.07 7.99
N LEU A 169 3.57 6.74 8.74
CA LEU A 169 2.94 7.62 9.72
C LEU A 169 3.45 7.24 11.12
N SER A 170 3.95 8.22 11.85
CA SER A 170 4.42 8.06 13.23
C SER A 170 3.96 9.24 14.10
N ARG A 171 4.19 9.12 15.41
CA ARG A 171 4.04 10.22 16.37
C ARG A 171 5.14 10.23 17.41
N ASP A 172 5.42 11.42 17.94
CA ASP A 172 6.32 11.59 19.07
C ASP A 172 5.61 11.41 20.43
N THR A 173 6.36 11.58 21.53
CA THR A 173 5.85 11.49 22.91
C THR A 173 4.80 12.55 23.26
N GLN A 174 4.70 13.63 22.47
CA GLN A 174 3.71 14.69 22.61
C GLN A 174 2.48 14.46 21.73
N ASN A 175 2.36 13.29 21.09
CA ASN A 175 1.33 12.92 20.12
C ASN A 175 1.31 13.78 18.84
N LYS A 176 2.39 14.48 18.51
CA LYS A 176 2.46 15.20 17.24
C LYS A 176 2.67 14.19 16.10
N PRO A 177 1.87 14.22 15.01
CA PRO A 177 1.99 13.30 13.91
C PRO A 177 3.10 13.71 12.93
N TYR A 178 3.76 12.72 12.32
CA TYR A 178 4.78 12.91 11.30
C TYR A 178 4.59 11.91 10.17
N ILE A 179 4.79 12.36 8.93
CA ILE A 179 4.87 11.50 7.75
C ILE A 179 6.33 11.50 7.29
N SER A 180 6.93 10.31 7.21
CA SER A 180 8.31 10.11 6.74
C SER A 180 8.30 9.27 5.47
N VAL A 181 9.08 9.68 4.47
CA VAL A 181 9.11 9.04 3.15
C VAL A 181 10.55 8.78 2.76
N ILE A 182 10.89 7.53 2.46
CA ILE A 182 12.15 7.14 1.82
C ILE A 182 11.82 6.33 0.57
N MET A 183 12.46 6.66 -0.54
CA MET A 183 12.32 5.96 -1.81
C MET A 183 13.69 5.55 -2.35
N ARG A 184 13.71 4.51 -3.19
CA ARG A 184 14.92 4.05 -3.92
C ARG A 184 16.08 3.64 -3.02
N SER A 185 15.78 3.04 -1.87
CA SER A 185 16.82 2.35 -1.10
C SER A 185 17.25 1.08 -1.84
N ASP A 186 18.55 0.80 -1.80
CA ASP A 186 19.21 -0.32 -2.50
C ASP A 186 18.91 -1.68 -1.86
N ALA A 187 18.62 -1.71 -0.56
CA ALA A 187 18.24 -2.90 0.18
C ALA A 187 17.14 -2.61 1.19
N ARG A 188 16.30 -3.61 1.46
CA ARG A 188 15.22 -3.50 2.46
C ARG A 188 15.78 -3.17 3.84
N GLU A 189 16.91 -3.76 4.22
CA GLU A 189 17.57 -3.53 5.50
C GLU A 189 18.06 -2.07 5.60
N ASN A 190 18.70 -1.56 4.55
CA ASN A 190 19.18 -0.18 4.48
C ASN A 190 18.03 0.83 4.56
N LEU A 191 16.87 0.51 3.97
CA LEU A 191 15.65 1.32 4.07
C LEU A 191 15.22 1.51 5.53
N TYR A 192 15.17 0.44 6.32
CA TYR A 192 14.73 0.53 7.72
C TYR A 192 15.80 1.14 8.63
N ILE A 193 17.09 0.94 8.35
CA ILE A 193 18.17 1.67 9.04
C ILE A 193 17.99 3.18 8.80
N SER A 194 17.89 3.60 7.54
CA SER A 194 17.75 5.01 7.17
C SER A 194 16.45 5.62 7.71
N MET A 195 15.35 4.85 7.72
CA MET A 195 14.08 5.29 8.27
C MET A 195 14.18 5.49 9.79
N SER A 196 14.79 4.55 10.51
CA SER A 196 14.99 4.70 11.97
C SER A 196 15.90 5.89 12.30
N GLU A 197 16.95 6.14 11.51
CA GLU A 197 17.80 7.33 11.66
C GLU A 197 17.06 8.64 11.41
N LEU A 198 16.21 8.68 10.38
CA LEU A 198 15.35 9.83 10.08
C LEU A 198 14.35 10.10 11.21
N LEU A 199 13.68 9.05 11.69
CA LEU A 199 12.72 9.14 12.80
C LEU A 199 13.40 9.59 14.11
N ALA A 200 14.65 9.19 14.34
CA ALA A 200 15.40 9.61 15.53
C ALA A 200 15.66 11.13 15.56
N GLN A 201 15.61 11.82 14.41
CA GLN A 201 15.72 13.28 14.36
C GLN A 201 14.46 14.00 14.90
N ILE A 202 13.33 13.30 15.01
CA ILE A 202 12.07 13.86 15.54
C ILE A 202 12.06 13.86 17.07
N GLY A 203 12.63 12.81 17.67
CA GLY A 203 12.63 12.62 19.13
C GLY A 203 13.66 13.45 19.90
N ASN A 204 14.50 14.21 19.18
CA ASN A 204 15.52 15.11 19.74
C ASN A 204 15.02 16.54 19.87
#